data_AF-A0A0P0XNB0-F1
#
_entry.id   AF-A0A0P0XNB0-F1
#
_cell.length_a   1.000
_cell.length_b   1.000
_cell.length_c   1.000
_cell.angle_alpha   90.00
_cell.angle_beta   90.00
_cell.angle_gamma   90.00
#
_symmetry.space_group_name_H-M   'P 1'
#
loop_
_entity.id
_entity.type
_entity.pdbx_description
1 polymer ?
#
loop_
_entity_poly.entity_id
_entity_poly.type
_entity_poly.pdbx_seq_one_letter_code
_entity_poly.pdbx_strand_id
1 'polypeptide(L)'
;MMSNTLSFSFVLIICVAALHANGSPEEARFREFVRSRRSSTVTVSGSNGYSAHEPGARVSSRLKEEYSVSDQSNLKAADKITALPGQPKGVGFNQYGGYVTVDEMNGRALFYYFVEATTDAAAKPLLLWLNGG
;
A
#
# COMPACT_ATOMS: atom_id res chain seq x y z
N MET A 1 -34.41 -1.39 -28.55
CA MET A 1 -34.19 -2.73 -27.96
C MET A 1 -32.75 -3.25 -28.11
N MET A 2 -32.01 -2.93 -29.19
CA MET A 2 -30.63 -3.43 -29.40
C MET A 2 -29.53 -2.80 -28.52
N SER A 3 -29.77 -1.69 -27.84
CA SER A 3 -28.77 -1.03 -26.97
C SER A 3 -28.58 -1.72 -25.62
N ASN A 4 -29.66 -2.25 -25.02
CA ASN A 4 -29.58 -2.97 -23.74
C ASN A 4 -28.88 -4.32 -23.89
N THR A 5 -29.09 -5.03 -25.01
CA THR A 5 -28.45 -6.33 -25.25
C THR A 5 -26.94 -6.22 -25.34
N LEU A 6 -26.39 -5.13 -25.91
CA LEU A 6 -24.95 -4.89 -25.87
C LEU A 6 -24.46 -4.67 -24.43
N SER A 7 -25.16 -3.86 -23.64
CA SER A 7 -24.78 -3.59 -22.24
C SER A 7 -24.75 -4.86 -21.39
N PHE A 8 -25.78 -5.71 -21.49
CA PHE A 8 -25.82 -6.99 -20.76
C PHE A 8 -24.69 -7.94 -21.20
N SER A 9 -24.39 -7.99 -22.50
CA SER A 9 -23.27 -8.79 -23.00
C SER A 9 -21.92 -8.31 -22.47
N PHE A 10 -21.68 -6.99 -22.38
CA PHE A 10 -20.45 -6.46 -21.79
C PHE A 10 -20.33 -6.78 -20.29
N VAL A 11 -21.41 -6.60 -19.53
CA VAL A 11 -21.43 -6.95 -18.09
C VAL A 11 -21.19 -8.44 -17.89
N LEU A 12 -21.83 -9.30 -18.70
CA LEU A 12 -21.62 -10.75 -18.64
C LEU A 12 -20.17 -11.14 -18.95
N ILE A 13 -19.54 -10.52 -19.96
CA ILE A 13 -18.13 -10.79 -20.31
C ILE A 13 -17.20 -10.38 -19.16
N ILE A 14 -17.44 -9.24 -18.51
CA ILE A 14 -16.67 -8.81 -17.33
C ILE A 14 -16.86 -9.78 -16.15
N CYS A 15 -18.10 -10.22 -15.88
CA CYS A 15 -18.38 -11.19 -14.82
C CYS A 15 -17.74 -12.55 -15.06
N VAL A 16 -17.76 -13.06 -16.29
CA VAL A 16 -17.14 -14.35 -16.65
C VAL A 16 -15.60 -14.25 -16.57
N ALA A 17 -15.00 -13.13 -17.00
CA ALA A 17 -13.57 -12.90 -16.83
C ALA A 17 -13.17 -12.86 -15.35
N ALA A 18 -13.99 -12.25 -14.49
CA ALA A 18 -13.77 -12.26 -13.04
C ALA A 18 -13.90 -13.67 -12.44
N LEU A 19 -14.82 -14.50 -12.95
CA LEU A 19 -14.99 -15.89 -12.47
C LEU A 19 -13.82 -16.80 -12.87
N HIS A 20 -13.17 -16.53 -13.99
CA HIS A 20 -11.99 -17.28 -14.44
C HIS A 20 -10.66 -16.73 -13.91
N ALA A 21 -10.69 -15.68 -13.10
CA ALA A 21 -9.51 -15.14 -12.41
C ALA A 21 -9.10 -16.04 -11.23
N ASN A 22 -8.94 -17.33 -11.47
CA ASN A 22 -8.27 -18.22 -10.54
C ASN A 22 -6.76 -17.95 -10.64
N GLY A 23 -6.20 -17.28 -9.63
CA GLY A 23 -4.79 -17.37 -9.27
C GLY A 23 -3.82 -17.32 -10.44
N SER A 24 -3.90 -16.28 -11.27
CA SER A 24 -2.95 -16.15 -12.37
C SER A 24 -1.52 -16.04 -11.82
N PRO A 25 -0.48 -16.41 -12.58
CA PRO A 25 0.91 -16.23 -12.17
C PRO A 25 1.23 -14.80 -11.72
N GLU A 26 0.52 -13.81 -12.28
CA GLU A 26 0.65 -12.40 -11.93
C GLU A 26 0.08 -12.08 -10.54
N GLU A 27 -1.09 -12.63 -10.20
CA GLU A 27 -1.68 -12.48 -8.86
C GLU A 27 -0.75 -13.07 -7.80
N ALA A 28 -0.22 -14.27 -8.04
CA ALA A 28 0.73 -14.91 -7.13
C ALA A 28 1.96 -14.03 -6.92
N ARG A 29 2.55 -13.50 -7.99
CA ARG A 29 3.69 -12.60 -7.90
C ARG A 29 3.36 -11.28 -7.19
N PHE A 30 2.18 -10.72 -7.41
CA PHE A 30 1.74 -9.53 -6.70
C PHE A 30 1.59 -9.81 -5.21
N ARG A 31 0.98 -10.95 -4.84
CA ARG A 31 0.86 -11.38 -3.44
C ARG A 31 2.23 -11.58 -2.77
N GLU A 32 3.20 -12.14 -3.49
CA GLU A 32 4.58 -12.26 -2.98
C GLU A 32 5.23 -10.88 -2.81
N PHE A 33 5.02 -9.96 -3.76
CA PHE A 33 5.49 -8.58 -3.63
C PHE A 33 4.90 -7.87 -2.41
N VAL A 34 3.59 -7.97 -2.18
CA VAL A 34 2.94 -7.37 -1.02
C VAL A 34 3.47 -7.99 0.27
N ARG A 35 3.63 -9.33 0.31
CA ARG A 35 4.17 -10.03 1.49
C ARG A 35 5.62 -9.65 1.78
N SER A 36 6.46 -9.48 0.76
CA SER A 36 7.86 -9.09 0.97
C SER A 36 7.98 -7.72 1.62
N ARG A 37 7.07 -6.78 1.31
CA ARG A 37 7.01 -5.45 1.94
C ARG A 37 6.69 -5.51 3.42
N ARG A 38 5.87 -6.47 3.88
CA ARG A 38 5.54 -6.61 5.30
C ARG A 38 6.77 -6.94 6.15
N SER A 39 7.69 -7.74 5.60
CA SER A 39 8.88 -8.20 6.31
C SER A 39 9.89 -7.08 6.55
N SER A 40 9.94 -6.07 5.68
CA SER A 40 10.92 -4.97 5.77
C SER A 40 10.53 -3.89 6.78
N THR A 41 9.23 -3.67 7.02
CA THR A 41 8.77 -2.61 7.95
C THR A 41 9.01 -2.98 9.42
N VAL A 42 9.05 -4.27 9.75
CA VAL A 42 9.16 -4.74 11.16
C VAL A 42 10.57 -4.53 11.76
N THR A 43 11.59 -4.25 10.95
CA THR A 43 12.98 -4.11 11.44
C THR A 43 13.45 -2.67 11.70
N VAL A 44 12.56 -1.66 11.70
CA VAL A 44 12.93 -0.28 12.06
C VAL A 44 12.75 0.02 13.56
N SER A 45 12.30 -0.95 14.37
CA SER A 45 12.43 -0.83 15.83
C SER A 45 13.90 -0.92 16.21
N GLY A 46 14.49 0.25 16.44
CA GLY A 46 15.81 0.41 17.03
C GLY A 46 15.96 -0.49 18.25
N SER A 47 16.76 -1.54 18.08
CA SER A 47 17.24 -2.38 19.17
C SER A 47 18.23 -1.56 20.01
N ASN A 48 17.71 -0.66 20.84
CA ASN A 48 18.43 -0.20 22.01
C ASN A 48 18.04 -1.15 23.14
N GLY A 49 18.89 -2.15 23.38
CA GLY A 49 18.83 -2.88 24.64
C GLY A 49 18.95 -1.86 25.78
N TYR A 50 18.06 -1.93 26.77
CA TYR A 50 18.36 -1.85 28.21
C TYR A 50 17.05 -1.87 29.01
N SER A 51 16.92 -2.95 29.79
CA SER A 51 16.21 -3.20 31.05
C SER A 51 15.09 -2.27 31.54
N ALA A 52 13.91 -2.88 31.67
CA ALA A 52 12.93 -2.86 32.77
C ALA A 52 12.71 -1.59 33.64
N HIS A 53 11.40 -1.26 33.74
CA HIS A 53 10.69 -0.59 34.83
C HIS A 53 10.37 0.91 34.66
N GLU A 54 9.12 1.21 34.29
CA GLU A 54 8.23 2.15 35.01
C GLU A 54 6.87 2.27 34.28
N PRO A 55 5.74 1.90 34.93
CA PRO A 55 4.40 2.05 34.39
C PRO A 55 3.74 3.34 34.90
N GLY A 56 3.56 4.34 34.04
CA GLY A 56 2.76 5.50 34.43
C GLY A 56 2.84 6.69 33.48
N ALA A 57 1.69 7.07 32.93
CA ALA A 57 1.35 8.41 32.46
C ALA A 57 2.02 8.97 31.18
N ARG A 58 1.19 9.05 30.13
CA ARG A 58 1.11 10.16 29.15
C ARG A 58 2.19 10.28 28.07
N VAL A 59 2.72 9.17 27.57
CA VAL A 59 3.74 9.17 26.48
C VAL A 59 3.15 9.15 25.05
N SER A 60 1.82 9.04 24.87
CA SER A 60 1.23 9.03 23.51
C SER A 60 1.29 10.38 22.76
N SER A 61 1.46 11.51 23.44
CA SER A 61 1.51 12.81 22.74
C SER A 61 2.87 13.11 22.09
N ARG A 62 3.96 12.46 22.54
CA ARG A 62 5.32 12.78 22.09
C ARG A 62 5.80 11.93 20.91
N LEU A 63 5.28 10.71 20.77
CA LEU A 63 5.59 9.83 19.64
C LEU A 63 5.07 10.35 18.29
N LYS A 64 4.22 11.39 18.30
CA LYS A 64 3.59 11.95 17.10
C LYS A 64 4.40 13.07 16.43
N GLU A 65 5.29 13.71 17.19
CA GLU A 65 6.16 14.79 16.71
C GLU A 65 7.52 14.26 16.23
N GLU A 66 7.89 13.06 16.68
CA GLU A 66 9.12 12.34 16.33
C GLU A 66 8.92 11.33 15.18
N TYR A 67 7.88 11.48 14.36
CA TYR A 67 8.01 11.04 12.98
C TYR A 67 8.82 12.11 12.26
N SER A 68 10.14 12.11 12.51
CA SER A 68 11.06 13.07 11.92
C SER A 68 10.84 13.08 10.41
N VAL A 69 10.80 14.26 9.79
CA VAL A 69 10.65 14.39 8.33
C VAL A 69 11.72 13.55 7.61
N SER A 70 12.90 13.38 8.21
CA SER A 70 13.94 12.46 7.74
C SER A 70 13.43 11.03 7.65
N ASP A 71 12.78 10.54 8.71
CA ASP A 71 12.29 9.17 8.82
C ASP A 71 11.14 8.95 7.84
N GLN A 72 10.23 9.91 7.71
CA GLN A 72 9.21 9.85 6.65
C GLN A 72 9.82 9.80 5.25
N SER A 73 10.86 10.58 4.98
CA SER A 73 11.55 10.55 3.68
C SER A 73 12.25 9.21 3.45
N ASN A 74 12.85 8.62 4.49
CA ASN A 74 13.48 7.31 4.46
C ASN A 74 12.45 6.20 4.19
N LEU A 75 11.27 6.28 4.82
CA LEU A 75 10.16 5.35 4.58
C LEU A 75 9.61 5.49 3.16
N LYS A 76 9.42 6.73 2.66
CA LYS A 76 8.99 6.95 1.27
C LYS A 76 9.98 6.36 0.28
N ALA A 77 11.28 6.54 0.52
CA ALA A 77 12.33 5.96 -0.32
C ALA A 77 12.31 4.43 -0.27
N ALA A 78 12.13 3.84 0.92
CA ALA A 78 12.02 2.40 1.10
C ALA A 78 10.80 1.83 0.37
N ASP A 79 9.68 2.53 0.36
CA ASP A 79 8.43 2.09 -0.27
C ASP A 79 8.39 2.32 -1.78
N LYS A 80 9.44 2.91 -2.37
CA LYS A 80 9.53 3.12 -3.82
C LYS A 80 9.44 1.79 -4.57
N ILE A 81 8.61 1.77 -5.61
CA ILE A 81 8.43 0.62 -6.51
C ILE A 81 9.07 0.95 -7.85
N THR A 82 10.03 0.13 -8.29
CA THR A 82 10.67 0.25 -9.60
C THR A 82 9.79 -0.33 -10.71
N ALA A 83 9.22 -1.52 -10.47
CA ALA A 83 8.23 -2.15 -11.34
C ALA A 83 7.38 -3.15 -10.55
N LEU A 84 6.07 -3.17 -10.83
CA LEU A 84 5.18 -4.21 -10.34
C LEU A 84 5.26 -5.47 -11.21
N PRO A 85 4.97 -6.67 -10.65
CA PRO A 85 4.73 -7.86 -11.45
C PRO A 85 3.65 -7.63 -12.51
N GLY A 86 3.89 -8.07 -13.75
CA GLY A 86 2.95 -7.88 -14.86
C GLY A 86 2.86 -6.44 -15.40
N GLN A 87 3.59 -5.49 -14.82
CA GLN A 87 3.52 -4.09 -15.27
C GLN A 87 4.08 -3.94 -16.69
N PRO A 88 3.34 -3.29 -17.61
CA PRO A 88 3.86 -2.93 -18.92
C PRO A 88 5.13 -2.06 -18.83
N LYS A 89 6.00 -2.19 -19.83
CA LYS A 89 7.19 -1.33 -19.93
C LYS A 89 6.80 0.12 -20.25
N GLY A 90 7.64 1.06 -19.83
CA GLY A 90 7.47 2.48 -20.18
C GLY A 90 6.52 3.26 -19.26
N VAL A 91 6.19 2.73 -18.09
CA VAL A 91 5.44 3.48 -17.08
C VAL A 91 6.31 4.61 -16.52
N GLY A 92 5.90 5.85 -16.74
CA GLY A 92 6.65 7.06 -16.38
C GLY A 92 6.25 7.71 -15.04
N PHE A 93 5.37 7.08 -14.26
CA PHE A 93 4.93 7.61 -12.96
C PHE A 93 5.66 6.96 -11.79
N ASN A 94 5.83 7.75 -10.73
CA ASN A 94 6.38 7.28 -9.47
C ASN A 94 5.34 6.47 -8.71
N GLN A 95 5.74 5.30 -8.24
CA GLN A 95 4.87 4.37 -7.52
C GLN A 95 5.48 4.03 -6.17
N TYR A 96 4.63 3.87 -5.17
CA TYR A 96 5.00 3.57 -3.81
C TYR A 96 4.04 2.52 -3.25
N GLY A 97 4.53 1.65 -2.37
CA GLY A 97 3.67 0.73 -1.64
C GLY A 97 4.37 0.08 -0.46
N GLY A 98 3.63 0.02 0.64
CA GLY A 98 4.14 -0.38 1.94
C GLY A 98 3.00 -0.63 2.91
N TYR A 99 3.34 -0.73 4.20
CA TYR A 99 2.38 -0.93 5.28
C TYR A 99 2.33 0.27 6.20
N VAL A 100 1.12 0.74 6.47
CA VAL A 100 0.85 1.75 7.50
C VAL A 100 0.28 1.04 8.72
N THR A 101 1.00 1.09 9.84
CA THR A 101 0.51 0.57 11.13
C THR A 101 -0.68 1.41 11.58
N VAL A 102 -1.83 0.76 11.79
CA VAL A 102 -3.05 1.41 12.30
C VAL A 102 -3.35 1.06 13.75
N ASP A 103 -2.77 -0.03 14.26
CA ASP A 103 -2.89 -0.46 15.65
C ASP A 103 -1.66 -1.32 15.99
N GLU A 104 -0.68 -0.71 16.65
CA GLU A 104 0.58 -1.37 17.00
C GLU A 104 0.37 -2.47 18.05
N MET A 105 -0.47 -2.22 19.05
CA MET A 105 -0.75 -3.18 20.13
C MET A 105 -1.35 -4.48 19.61
N ASN A 106 -2.22 -4.40 18.59
CA ASN A 106 -2.84 -5.56 17.96
C ASN A 106 -2.13 -6.01 16.67
N GLY A 107 -0.99 -5.41 16.31
CA GLY A 107 -0.22 -5.74 15.11
C GLY A 107 -0.99 -5.54 13.80
N ARG A 108 -1.95 -4.60 13.75
CA ARG A 108 -2.76 -4.33 12.56
C ARG A 108 -2.09 -3.26 11.71
N ALA A 109 -1.95 -3.56 10.43
CA ALA A 109 -1.44 -2.64 9.44
C ALA A 109 -2.25 -2.73 8.14
N LEU A 110 -2.38 -1.61 7.45
CA LEU A 110 -3.01 -1.54 6.13
C LEU A 110 -1.92 -1.47 5.06
N PHE A 111 -2.03 -2.32 4.05
CA PHE A 111 -1.23 -2.16 2.84
C PHE A 111 -1.76 -0.98 2.03
N TYR A 112 -0.88 -0.18 1.47
CA TYR A 112 -1.23 0.88 0.53
C TYR A 112 -0.44 0.76 -0.78
N TYR A 113 -1.05 1.27 -1.85
CA TYR A 113 -0.39 1.49 -3.14
C TYR A 113 -0.74 2.91 -3.58
N PHE A 114 0.29 3.69 -3.94
CA PHE A 114 0.17 5.09 -4.29
C PHE A 114 0.93 5.38 -5.57
N VAL A 115 0.32 6.18 -6.45
CA VAL A 115 0.93 6.65 -7.70
C VAL A 115 0.89 8.17 -7.71
N GLU A 116 2.02 8.80 -8.04
CA GLU A 116 2.08 10.25 -8.20
C GLU A 116 1.65 10.65 -9.62
N ALA A 117 0.96 11.78 -9.72
CA ALA A 117 0.75 12.41 -11.01
C ALA A 117 2.10 12.79 -11.65
N THR A 118 2.23 12.58 -12.96
CA THR A 118 3.47 12.83 -13.70
C THR A 118 3.73 14.31 -13.98
N THR A 119 2.72 15.16 -13.86
CA THR A 119 2.82 16.59 -14.17
C THR A 119 2.04 17.39 -13.15
N ASP A 120 2.72 18.39 -12.57
CA ASP A 120 2.12 19.36 -11.66
C ASP A 120 1.30 18.69 -10.54
N ALA A 121 1.94 17.71 -9.87
CA ALA A 121 1.30 16.84 -8.90
C ALA A 121 0.72 17.60 -7.70
N ALA A 122 1.35 18.70 -7.29
CA ALA A 122 0.89 19.54 -6.18
C ALA A 122 -0.47 20.21 -6.44
N ALA A 123 -0.87 20.38 -7.71
CA ALA A 123 -2.16 20.97 -8.07
C ALA A 123 -3.23 19.91 -8.43
N LYS A 124 -2.91 18.61 -8.34
CA LYS A 124 -3.88 17.54 -8.66
C LYS A 124 -4.58 17.04 -7.40
N PRO A 125 -5.87 16.66 -7.50
CA PRO A 125 -6.59 16.10 -6.35
C PRO A 125 -6.05 14.71 -6.01
N LEU A 126 -6.15 14.34 -4.73
CA LEU A 126 -5.86 12.98 -4.27
C LEU A 126 -7.10 12.10 -4.41
N LEU A 127 -7.00 11.02 -5.17
CA LEU A 127 -8.00 9.95 -5.17
C LEU A 127 -7.61 8.92 -4.12
N LEU A 128 -8.48 8.71 -3.13
CA LEU A 128 -8.31 7.68 -2.11
C LEU A 128 -9.35 6.58 -2.32
N TRP A 129 -8.88 5.36 -2.54
CA TRP A 129 -9.72 4.17 -2.58
C TRP A 129 -9.36 3.25 -1.41
N LEU A 130 -10.34 3.04 -0.53
CA LEU A 130 -10.24 2.13 0.59
C LEU A 130 -11.01 0.84 0.27
N ASN A 131 -10.37 -0.30 0.50
CA ASN A 131 -11.01 -1.62 0.37
C ASN A 131 -11.26 -2.19 1.77
N GLY A 132 -12.45 -2.76 1.98
CA GLY A 132 -12.85 -3.33 3.27
C GLY A 132 -13.53 -2.33 4.21
N GLY A 133 -13.82 -2.83 5.43
CA GLY A 133 -14.46 -2.19 6.58
C GLY A 133 -14.42 -3.15 7.77
#